data_AF-A0A482W2D6-F1
#
_entry.id   AF-A0A482W2D6-F1
#
_cell.length_a   1.000
_cell.length_b   1.000
_cell.length_c   1.000
_cell.angle_alpha   90.00
_cell.angle_beta   90.00
_cell.angle_gamma   90.00
#
_symmetry.space_group_name_H-M   'P 1'
#
loop_
_entity.id
_entity.type
_entity.pdbx_description
1 polymer ?
#
loop_
_entity_poly.entity_id
_entity_poly.type
_entity_poly.pdbx_seq_one_letter_code
_entity_poly.pdbx_strand_id
1 'polypeptide(L)' 'MDEKDRISEIFRDSTVFITGGTGFLGKVLIEKLLRCTELKRIYLLVRSKKGKTPQERLHDIFNNM' A
#
# COMPACT_ATOMS: atom_id res chain seq x y z
N MET A 1 -4.61 22.94 -19.26
CA MET A 1 -4.72 23.16 -17.81
C MET A 1 -4.93 21.79 -17.24
N ASP A 2 -3.85 21.15 -16.77
CA ASP A 2 -3.92 19.79 -16.26
C ASP A 2 -4.85 19.78 -15.05
N GLU A 3 -5.97 19.10 -15.19
CA GLU A 3 -6.89 18.85 -14.09
C GLU A 3 -6.10 18.10 -13.03
N LYS A 4 -5.93 18.70 -11.86
CA LYS A 4 -5.23 18.04 -10.76
C LYS A 4 -5.98 16.76 -10.42
N ASP A 5 -5.25 15.64 -10.36
CA ASP A 5 -5.81 14.35 -9.96
C ASP A 5 -6.38 14.49 -8.54
N ARG A 6 -7.72 14.54 -8.46
CA ARG A 6 -8.48 14.67 -7.23
C ARG A 6 -8.11 13.59 -6.22
N ILE A 7 -7.75 12.39 -6.68
CA ILE A 7 -7.33 11.29 -5.80
C ILE A 7 -5.96 11.61 -5.19
N SER A 8 -5.00 12.05 -6.00
CA SER A 8 -3.67 12.44 -5.53
C SER A 8 -3.73 13.57 -4.49
N GLU A 9 -4.58 14.58 -4.71
CA GLU A 9 -4.79 15.67 -3.73
C GLU A 9 -5.39 15.18 -2.41
N ILE A 10 -6.38 14.27 -2.44
CA ILE A 10 -6.99 13.72 -1.22
C ILE A 10 -5.97 12.98 -0.35
N PHE A 11 -5.03 12.27 -0.98
CA PHE A 11 -4.03 11.48 -0.26
C PHE A 11 -2.76 12.25 0.10
N ARG A 12 -2.60 13.50 -0.37
CA ARG A 12 -1.44 14.34 -0.07
C ARG A 12 -1.23 14.48 1.45
N ASP A 13 -0.03 14.18 1.91
CA ASP A 13 0.41 14.19 3.32
C ASP A 13 -0.41 13.31 4.28
N SER A 14 -1.31 12.48 3.73
CA SER A 14 -2.16 11.62 4.55
C SER A 14 -1.39 10.41 5.05
N THR A 15 -1.88 9.85 6.17
CA THR A 15 -1.40 8.60 6.74
C THR A 15 -2.51 7.57 6.66
N VAL A 16 -2.25 6.45 6.00
CA VAL A 16 -3.26 5.43 5.73
C VAL A 16 -2.96 4.14 6.47
N PHE A 17 -3.99 3.49 7.01
CA PHE A 17 -3.89 2.16 7.60
C PHE A 17 -4.60 1.15 6.71
N ILE A 18 -3.84 0.16 6.21
CA ILE A 18 -4.32 -0.84 5.27
C ILE A 18 -4.39 -2.19 5.97
N THR A 19 -5.55 -2.84 5.86
CA THR A 19 -5.72 -4.26 6.19
C THR A 19 -5.83 -5.07 4.90
N GLY A 20 -5.48 -6.36 4.95
CA GLY A 20 -5.55 -7.22 3.77
C GLY A 20 -4.53 -6.90 2.66
N GLY A 21 -3.56 -6.00 2.88
CA GLY A 21 -2.60 -5.56 1.86
C GLY A 21 -1.70 -6.66 1.27
N THR A 22 -1.57 -7.81 1.95
CA THR A 22 -0.87 -8.98 1.39
C THR A 22 -1.64 -9.72 0.28
N GLY A 23 -2.94 -9.46 0.11
CA GLY A 23 -3.77 -10.07 -0.94
C GLY A 23 -3.58 -9.39 -2.29
N PHE A 24 -4.06 -10.01 -3.37
CA PHE A 24 -3.86 -9.52 -4.75
C PHE A 24 -4.23 -8.03 -4.93
N LEU A 25 -5.48 -7.66 -4.65
CA LEU A 25 -5.94 -6.28 -4.79
C LEU A 25 -5.25 -5.32 -3.81
N GLY A 26 -4.94 -5.80 -2.60
CA GLY A 26 -4.24 -5.01 -1.60
C GLY A 26 -2.84 -4.57 -2.05
N LYS A 27 -2.11 -5.45 -2.74
CA LYS A 27 -0.81 -5.13 -3.33
C LYS A 27 -0.94 -4.07 -4.44
N VAL A 28 -1.93 -4.21 -5.32
CA VAL A 28 -2.19 -3.23 -6.40
C VAL A 28 -2.57 -1.86 -5.82
N LEU A 29 -3.38 -1.84 -4.77
CA LEU A 29 -3.73 -0.60 -4.08
C LEU A 29 -2.49 0.07 -3.48
N ILE A 30 -1.64 -0.68 -2.78
CA ILE A 30 -0.39 -0.16 -2.20
C ILE A 30 0.52 0.41 -3.30
N GLU A 31 0.68 -0.32 -4.41
CA GLU A 31 1.44 0.15 -5.57
C GLU A 31 0.91 1.49 -6.07
N LYS A 32 -0.40 1.58 -6.37
CA LYS A 32 -1.02 2.79 -6.89
C LYS A 32 -0.90 3.98 -5.95
N LEU A 33 -1.09 3.73 -4.66
CA LEU A 33 -0.91 4.74 -3.61
C LEU A 33 0.54 5.26 -3.60
N LEU A 34 1.53 4.37 -3.67
CA LEU A 34 2.94 4.76 -3.70
C LEU A 34 3.37 5.44 -5.00
N ARG A 35 2.81 5.06 -6.15
CA ARG A 35 3.23 5.57 -7.47
C ARG A 35 2.51 6.85 -7.88
N CYS A 36 1.24 6.99 -7.54
CA CYS A 36 0.38 8.07 -8.08
C CYS A 36 0.04 9.15 -7.04
N THR A 37 0.37 8.96 -5.76
CA THR A 37 -0.02 9.90 -4.70
C THR A 37 1.16 10.27 -3.80
N GLU A 38 1.03 11.40 -3.10
CA GLU A 38 2.06 11.92 -2.19
C GLU A 38 1.68 11.65 -0.72
N LEU A 39 1.75 10.39 -0.31
CA LEU A 39 1.42 9.97 1.05
C LEU A 39 2.55 10.29 2.03
N LYS A 40 2.17 10.59 3.28
CA LYS A 40 3.14 10.69 4.39
C LYS A 40 3.58 9.31 4.87
N ARG A 41 2.63 8.38 5.03
CA ARG A 41 2.91 7.04 5.59
C ARG A 41 1.81 6.03 5.31
N ILE A 42 2.22 4.79 5.06
CA ILE A 42 1.33 3.61 5.06
C ILE A 42 1.65 2.75 6.29
N TYR A 43 0.64 2.44 7.09
CA TYR A 43 0.69 1.38 8.10
C TYR A 43 -0.02 0.15 7.54
N LEU A 44 0.66 -1.01 7.57
CA LEU A 44 0.12 -2.24 7.02
C LEU A 44 -0.02 -3.30 8.12
N LEU A 45 -1.24 -3.83 8.30
CA LEU A 45 -1.46 -4.98 9.18
C LEU A 45 -1.11 -6.28 8.47
N VAL A 46 -0.04 -6.93 8.92
CA VAL A 46 0.40 -8.23 8.41
C VAL A 46 0.31 -9.27 9.52
N ARG A 47 -0.42 -10.36 9.24
CA ARG A 47 -0.53 -11.53 10.15
C ARG A 47 0.36 -12.67 9.69
N SER A 48 0.80 -13.53 10.59
CA SER A 48 1.40 -14.82 10.21
C SER A 48 0.37 -15.69 9.48
N LYS A 49 0.81 -16.44 8.47
CA LYS A 49 -0.06 -17.36 7.70
C LYS A 49 0.78 -18.38 6.94
N LYS A 50 0.32 -19.64 6.89
CA LYS A 50 0.98 -20.73 6.13
C LYS A 50 2.47 -20.89 6.47
N GLY A 51 2.82 -20.83 7.76
CA GLY A 51 4.20 -20.96 8.24
C GLY A 51 5.10 -19.75 7.99
N LYS A 52 4.62 -18.69 7.32
CA LYS A 52 5.38 -17.45 7.12
C LYS A 52 5.13 -16.43 8.22
N THR A 53 6.20 -15.82 8.71
CA THR A 53 6.22 -14.68 9.62
C THR A 53 5.66 -13.42 8.94
N PRO A 54 5.22 -12.40 9.71
CA PRO A 54 4.78 -11.14 9.13
C PRO A 54 5.86 -10.46 8.27
N GLN A 55 7.12 -10.57 8.66
CA GLN A 55 8.26 -9.96 7.96
C GLN A 55 8.50 -10.64 6.60
N GLU A 56 8.50 -11.97 6.54
CA GLU A 56 8.59 -12.70 5.26
C GLU A 56 7.42 -12.36 4.35
N ARG A 57 6.21 -12.30 4.90
CA ARG A 57 5.00 -11.95 4.13
C ARG A 57 5.02 -10.49 3.66
N LEU A 58 5.66 -9.59 4.40
CA LEU A 58 5.88 -8.21 3.98
C LEU A 58 6.89 -8.14 2.84
N HIS A 59 7.98 -8.90 2.92
CA HIS A 59 8.99 -8.97 1.86
C HIS A 59 8.40 -9.50 0.54
N ASP A 60 7.53 -10.52 0.62
CA ASP A 60 6.77 -11.06 -0.52
C ASP A 60 5.85 -10.03 -1.23
N ILE A 61 5.53 -8.89 -0.58
CA ILE A 61 4.74 -7.82 -1.21
C ILE A 61 5.58 -7.09 -2.26
N PHE A 62 6.85 -6.83 -1.97
CA PHE A 62 7.74 -6.00 -2.79
C PHE A 62 8.58 -6.79 -3.80
N ASN A 63 8.81 -8.08 -3.57
CA ASN A 63 9.62 -8.90 -4.48
C ASN A 63 9.04 -9.06 -5.90
N ASN A 64 7.75 -8.72 -6.10
CA ASN A 64 7.04 -8.79 -7.39
C ASN A 64 6.26 -7.50 -7.71
N MET A 65 6.62 -6.36 -7.11
CA MET A 65 5.94 -5.06 -7.34
C MET A 65 6.77 -4.15 -8.24
#